data_AF-A0A918GL55-F1
#
_entry.id   AF-A0A918GL55-F1
#
_cell.length_a   1.000
_cell.length_b   1.000
_cell.length_c   1.000
_cell.angle_alpha   90.00
_cell.angle_beta   90.00
_cell.angle_gamma   90.00
#
_symmetry.space_group_name_H-M   'P 1'
#
loop_
_entity.id
_entity.type
_entity.pdbx_description
1 polymer ?
#
loop_
_entity_poly.entity_id
_entity_poly.type
_entity_poly.pdbx_seq_one_letter_code
_entity_poly.pdbx_strand_id
1 'polypeptide(L)'
;MVESTGPRASSWVRAARHVLLATALVVLVCGLVGGMSLATYRALDASLAGLSEVVTGTVTPLGGSVVRAEWTSPDGLAHSADIPLAVTPPPAEAPATIAYDPRAPHRAVVPGAEIFADADRALGGVVFTALVTVLTAAHVVWLAVSRTLLLRRSPTRLAVRRLRVQRGLLTRSYLETESGPRRWVPVYFDPALPTLPTPTVVEAYGDPRRNRFVAFRVNGVTLFPSGRVRATEPPGRRTDNAAVPDAPESVPGMARQFRVDAPAALSAPLVGLFWAYIDSSGFPGWLAATALTAALAFWVWAVRGSDPS
;
A
#
# COMPACT_ATOMS: atom_id res chain seq x y z
N MET A 1 -1.16 -25.60 -44.23
CA MET A 1 -1.64 -24.27 -43.78
C MET A 1 -2.69 -24.54 -42.73
N VAL A 2 -2.30 -24.60 -41.46
CA VAL A 2 -3.23 -24.85 -40.34
C VAL A 2 -3.43 -23.51 -39.66
N GLU A 3 -4.60 -22.93 -39.87
CA GLU A 3 -5.04 -21.69 -39.26
C GLU A 3 -5.34 -21.96 -37.79
N SER A 4 -4.37 -21.67 -36.93
CA SER A 4 -4.49 -21.77 -35.48
C SER A 4 -5.27 -20.56 -34.96
N THR A 5 -6.59 -20.68 -34.89
CA THR A 5 -7.45 -19.79 -34.10
C THR A 5 -7.45 -20.25 -32.64
N GLY A 6 -6.38 -19.94 -31.91
CA GLY A 6 -6.28 -20.11 -30.46
C GLY A 6 -6.48 -18.78 -29.73
N PRO A 7 -7.09 -18.76 -28.53
CA PRO A 7 -7.47 -17.54 -27.85
C PRO A 7 -6.25 -16.67 -27.52
N ARG A 8 -6.25 -15.46 -28.09
CA ARG A 8 -5.31 -14.36 -27.87
C ARG A 8 -5.46 -13.81 -26.44
N ALA A 9 -5.05 -14.57 -25.43
CA ALA A 9 -4.93 -14.02 -24.09
C ALA A 9 -3.68 -13.12 -24.05
N SER A 10 -3.86 -11.83 -24.31
CA SER A 10 -2.78 -10.86 -24.20
C SER A 10 -2.26 -10.85 -22.77
N SER A 11 -0.97 -11.08 -22.60
CA SER A 11 -0.18 -10.97 -21.37
C SER A 11 -0.38 -9.69 -20.54
N TRP A 12 -0.80 -8.60 -21.18
CA TRP A 12 -1.25 -7.41 -20.46
C TRP A 12 -2.40 -7.75 -19.50
N VAL A 13 -3.36 -8.55 -19.93
CA VAL A 13 -4.61 -8.82 -19.20
C VAL A 13 -4.32 -9.53 -17.88
N ARG A 14 -3.40 -10.50 -17.85
CA ARG A 14 -3.11 -11.21 -16.60
C ARG A 14 -2.34 -10.34 -15.62
N ALA A 15 -1.21 -9.78 -16.06
CA ALA A 15 -0.36 -8.96 -15.20
C ALA A 15 -1.10 -7.70 -14.73
N ALA A 16 -1.82 -7.02 -15.63
CA ALA A 16 -2.67 -5.89 -15.29
C ALA A 16 -3.77 -6.30 -14.33
N ARG A 17 -4.47 -7.42 -14.55
CA ARG A 17 -5.50 -7.90 -13.62
C ARG A 17 -4.94 -8.17 -12.23
N HIS A 18 -3.76 -8.77 -12.11
CA HIS A 18 -3.12 -9.01 -10.81
C HIS A 18 -2.78 -7.69 -10.10
N VAL A 19 -2.14 -6.76 -10.79
CA VAL A 19 -1.81 -5.43 -10.25
C VAL A 19 -3.09 -4.64 -9.90
N LEU A 20 -4.13 -4.71 -10.72
CA LEU A 20 -5.41 -4.04 -10.49
C LEU A 20 -6.14 -4.64 -9.30
N LEU A 21 -6.18 -5.96 -9.14
CA LEU A 21 -6.77 -6.62 -7.97
C LEU A 21 -6.01 -6.27 -6.69
N ALA A 22 -4.67 -6.27 -6.74
CA ALA A 22 -3.84 -5.83 -5.61
C ALA A 22 -4.08 -4.34 -5.27
N THR A 23 -4.30 -3.50 -6.28
CA THR A 23 -4.62 -2.08 -6.10
C THR A 23 -6.02 -1.90 -5.52
N ALA A 24 -7.00 -2.66 -6.01
CA ALA A 24 -8.36 -2.66 -5.47
C ALA A 24 -8.37 -3.07 -4.00
N LEU A 25 -7.53 -4.03 -3.60
CA LEU A 25 -7.36 -4.39 -2.18
C LEU A 25 -6.83 -3.20 -1.35
N VAL A 26 -5.81 -2.47 -1.84
CA VAL A 26 -5.31 -1.27 -1.14
C VAL A 26 -6.40 -0.21 -1.03
N VAL A 27 -7.12 0.07 -2.12
CA VAL A 27 -8.22 1.07 -2.14
C VAL A 27 -9.35 0.66 -1.20
N LEU A 28 -9.72 -0.62 -1.17
CA LEU A 28 -10.73 -1.15 -0.25
C LEU A 28 -10.32 -0.94 1.21
N VAL A 29 -9.09 -1.34 1.56
CA VAL A 29 -8.59 -1.18 2.94
C VAL A 29 -8.47 0.30 3.32
N CYS A 30 -7.96 1.15 2.42
CA CYS A 30 -7.91 2.60 2.65
C CYS A 30 -9.31 3.20 2.79
N GLY A 31 -10.28 2.76 1.99
CA GLY A 31 -11.68 3.21 2.07
C GLY A 31 -12.34 2.81 3.39
N LEU A 32 -12.10 1.60 3.89
CA LEU A 32 -12.61 1.14 5.18
C LEU A 32 -11.97 1.93 6.34
N VAL A 33 -10.65 2.02 6.38
CA VAL A 33 -9.93 2.74 7.45
C VAL A 33 -10.26 4.23 7.40
N GLY A 34 -10.18 4.86 6.23
CA GLY A 34 -10.49 6.28 6.05
C GLY A 34 -11.96 6.61 6.33
N GLY A 35 -12.89 5.71 5.98
CA GLY A 35 -14.30 5.85 6.30
C GLY A 35 -14.57 5.80 7.80
N MET A 36 -13.95 4.86 8.52
CA MET A 36 -14.02 4.81 9.99
C MET A 36 -13.41 6.06 10.62
N SER A 37 -12.20 6.46 10.20
CA SER A 37 -11.54 7.67 10.68
C SER A 37 -12.38 8.93 10.45
N LEU A 38 -13.02 9.06 9.29
CA LEU A 38 -13.90 10.19 8.98
C LEU A 38 -15.16 10.18 9.86
N ALA A 39 -15.74 9.00 10.12
CA ALA A 39 -16.88 8.87 11.02
C ALA A 39 -16.52 9.26 12.45
N THR A 40 -15.36 8.80 12.96
CA THR A 40 -14.83 9.19 14.26
C THR A 40 -14.58 10.69 14.34
N TYR A 41 -13.90 11.27 13.34
CA TYR A 41 -13.64 12.71 13.29
C TYR A 41 -14.95 13.51 13.35
N ARG A 42 -15.95 13.14 12.54
CA ARG A 42 -17.26 13.85 12.54
C ARG A 42 -18.01 13.72 13.86
N ALA A 43 -17.90 12.57 14.54
CA ALA A 43 -18.51 12.39 15.86
C ALA A 43 -17.84 13.29 16.92
N LEU A 44 -16.51 13.41 16.88
CA LEU A 44 -15.74 14.28 17.78
C LEU A 44 -15.95 15.76 17.46
N ASP A 45 -15.99 16.13 16.18
CA ASP A 45 -16.31 17.49 15.75
C ASP A 45 -17.72 17.90 16.22
N ALA A 46 -18.69 17.00 16.12
CA ALA A 46 -20.04 17.23 16.65
C ALA A 46 -20.08 17.33 18.18
N SER A 47 -19.22 16.62 18.91
CA SER A 47 -19.15 16.74 20.37
C SER A 47 -18.40 17.99 20.84
N LEU A 48 -17.53 18.56 20.01
CA LEU A 48 -16.94 19.88 20.21
C LEU A 48 -17.87 21.02 19.76
N ALA A 49 -18.78 20.74 18.82
CA ALA A 49 -19.81 21.68 18.43
C ALA A 49 -20.71 22.05 19.64
N GLY A 50 -20.82 23.34 19.90
CA GLY A 50 -21.57 23.90 21.03
C GLY A 50 -20.71 24.40 22.19
N LEU A 51 -19.41 24.12 22.21
CA LEU A 51 -18.47 24.73 23.16
C LEU A 51 -18.18 26.18 22.75
N SER A 52 -19.12 27.09 23.05
CA SER A 52 -19.08 28.47 22.58
C SER A 52 -18.53 29.46 23.61
N GLU A 53 -18.58 29.12 24.89
CA GLU A 53 -18.12 29.99 25.97
C GLU A 53 -16.74 29.57 26.46
N VAL A 54 -15.91 30.56 26.77
CA VAL A 54 -14.54 30.36 27.23
C VAL A 54 -14.31 31.18 28.50
N VAL A 55 -13.84 30.52 29.55
CA VAL A 55 -13.60 31.15 30.85
C VAL A 55 -12.28 30.68 31.45
N THR A 56 -11.74 31.44 32.39
CA THR A 56 -10.60 31.01 33.20
C THR A 56 -11.12 30.34 34.47
N GLY A 57 -10.65 29.14 34.77
CA GLY A 57 -10.92 28.43 36.01
C GLY A 57 -9.68 27.70 36.50
N THR A 58 -9.88 26.70 37.35
CA THR A 58 -8.79 25.87 37.87
C THR A 58 -8.97 24.42 37.45
N VAL A 59 -7.85 23.72 37.30
CA VAL A 59 -7.81 22.28 37.06
C VAL A 59 -7.03 21.60 38.17
N THR A 60 -7.61 20.57 38.76
CA THR A 60 -7.00 19.79 39.84
C THR A 60 -6.86 18.34 39.41
N PRO A 61 -5.69 17.69 39.56
CA PRO A 61 -5.53 16.30 39.18
C PRO A 61 -6.40 15.38 40.04
N LEU A 62 -7.19 14.50 39.40
CA LEU A 62 -7.99 13.47 40.09
C LEU A 62 -7.30 12.10 40.13
N GLY A 63 -6.20 11.94 39.39
CA GLY A 63 -5.46 10.69 39.24
C GLY A 63 -5.48 10.18 37.80
N GLY A 64 -4.47 9.39 37.43
CA GLY A 64 -4.26 8.97 36.05
C GLY A 64 -4.05 10.16 35.12
N SER A 65 -4.75 10.19 33.99
CA SER A 65 -4.75 11.29 33.02
C SER A 65 -6.01 12.16 33.10
N VAL A 66 -6.69 12.21 34.25
CA VAL A 66 -7.95 12.96 34.42
C VAL A 66 -7.75 14.15 35.35
N VAL A 67 -8.31 15.30 34.96
CA VAL A 67 -8.38 16.52 35.79
C VAL A 67 -9.83 16.88 36.07
N ARG A 68 -10.09 17.43 37.25
CA ARG A 68 -11.34 18.16 37.54
C ARG A 68 -11.14 19.61 37.16
N ALA A 69 -11.90 20.10 36.18
CA ALA A 69 -11.99 21.52 35.89
C ALA A 69 -13.10 22.14 36.72
N GLU A 70 -12.83 23.28 37.36
CA GLU A 70 -13.79 24.06 38.14
C GLU A 70 -13.78 25.51 37.65
N TRP A 71 -14.97 26.08 37.41
CA TRP A 71 -15.12 27.44 36.93
C TRP A 71 -16.44 28.07 37.38
N THR A 72 -16.55 29.39 37.19
CA THR A 72 -17.78 30.14 37.42
C THR A 72 -18.25 30.71 36.09
N SER A 73 -19.51 30.47 35.73
CA SER A 73 -20.12 31.04 34.52
C SER A 73 -20.35 32.56 34.66
N PRO A 74 -20.59 33.30 33.56
CA PRO A 74 -20.92 34.72 33.61
C PRO A 74 -22.10 35.06 34.53
N ASP A 75 -23.02 34.12 34.73
CA ASP A 75 -24.18 34.25 35.61
C ASP A 75 -23.85 34.04 37.11
N GLY A 76 -22.57 33.79 37.43
CA GLY A 76 -22.10 33.55 38.80
C GLY A 76 -22.31 32.12 39.31
N LEU A 77 -22.73 31.18 38.44
CA LEU A 77 -22.94 29.78 38.82
C LEU A 77 -21.63 28.99 38.77
N ALA A 78 -21.33 28.26 39.84
CA ALA A 78 -20.19 27.36 39.89
C ALA A 78 -20.47 26.05 39.13
N HIS A 79 -19.51 25.61 38.33
CA HIS A 79 -19.57 24.39 37.53
C HIS A 79 -18.28 23.58 37.70
N SER A 80 -18.39 22.28 37.52
CA SER A 80 -17.23 21.38 37.44
C SER A 80 -17.45 20.28 36.40
N ALA A 81 -16.35 19.79 35.83
CA ALA A 81 -16.34 18.66 34.91
C ALA A 81 -15.04 17.87 35.03
N ASP A 82 -15.14 16.54 34.93
CA ASP A 82 -14.00 15.65 34.91
C ASP A 82 -13.57 15.45 33.45
N ILE A 83 -12.34 15.87 33.12
CA ILE A 83 -11.85 15.95 31.75
C ILE A 83 -10.62 15.04 31.60
N PRO A 84 -10.67 14.03 30.71
CA PRO A 84 -9.49 13.25 30.38
C PRO A 84 -8.52 14.05 29.51
N LEU A 85 -7.23 13.89 29.78
CA LEU A 85 -6.13 14.55 29.08
C LEU A 85 -5.31 13.53 28.27
N ALA A 86 -4.84 13.95 27.11
CA ALA A 86 -3.83 13.25 26.32
C ALA A 86 -2.38 13.59 26.76
N VAL A 87 -2.23 14.52 27.70
CA VAL A 87 -0.96 14.98 28.24
C VAL A 87 -0.87 14.70 29.74
N THR A 88 0.34 14.75 30.30
CA THR A 88 0.53 14.62 31.75
C THR A 88 -0.23 15.75 32.47
N PRO A 89 -1.13 15.42 33.41
CA PRO A 89 -1.82 16.43 34.21
C PRO A 89 -0.85 17.31 35.00
N PRO A 90 -1.21 18.55 35.33
CA PRO A 90 -0.43 19.37 36.24
C PRO A 90 -0.31 18.67 37.62
N PRO A 91 0.82 18.82 38.31
CA PRO A 91 1.08 18.11 39.57
C PRO A 91 0.22 18.61 40.74
N ALA A 92 -0.36 19.80 40.63
CA ALA A 92 -1.21 20.44 41.62
C ALA A 92 -2.28 21.27 40.90
N GLU A 93 -3.17 21.90 41.67
CA GLU A 93 -4.14 22.87 41.15
C GLU A 93 -3.43 23.95 40.32
N ALA A 94 -3.92 24.16 39.10
CA ALA A 94 -3.36 25.12 38.17
C ALA A 94 -4.46 25.91 37.45
N PRO A 95 -4.24 27.18 37.12
CA PRO A 95 -5.19 27.92 36.28
C PRO A 95 -5.23 27.34 34.87
N ALA A 96 -6.42 27.26 34.29
CA ALA A 96 -6.62 26.80 32.91
C ALA A 96 -7.74 27.55 32.22
N THR A 97 -7.64 27.62 30.90
CA THR A 97 -8.74 28.06 30.03
C THR A 97 -9.69 26.89 29.82
N ILE A 98 -10.97 27.09 30.12
CA ILE A 98 -12.02 26.07 30.01
C ILE A 98 -13.02 26.54 28.96
N ALA A 99 -13.20 25.74 27.91
CA ALA A 99 -14.25 25.94 26.92
C ALA A 99 -15.43 25.02 27.25
N TYR A 100 -16.65 25.55 27.32
CA TYR A 100 -17.83 24.79 27.74
C TYR A 100 -19.10 25.15 26.95
N ASP A 101 -20.08 24.25 26.99
CA ASP A 101 -21.42 24.48 26.43
C ASP A 101 -22.31 25.15 27.50
N PRO A 102 -22.77 26.39 27.31
CA PRO A 102 -23.59 27.07 28.32
C PRO A 102 -24.94 26.39 28.57
N ARG A 103 -25.45 25.59 27.62
CA ARG A 103 -26.69 24.81 27.79
C ARG A 103 -26.46 23.48 28.49
N ALA A 104 -25.21 23.01 28.52
CA ALA A 104 -24.81 21.77 29.14
C ALA A 104 -23.41 21.91 29.76
N PRO A 105 -23.24 22.63 30.89
CA PRO A 105 -21.92 22.99 31.42
C PRO A 105 -21.00 21.81 31.77
N HIS A 106 -21.56 20.61 31.99
CA HIS A 106 -20.77 19.39 32.16
C HIS A 106 -19.99 18.99 30.89
N ARG A 107 -20.37 19.51 29.71
CA ARG A 107 -19.59 19.41 28.47
C ARG A 107 -18.57 20.55 28.47
N ALA A 108 -17.39 20.24 28.99
CA ALA A 108 -16.27 21.17 29.01
C ALA A 108 -14.99 20.48 28.53
N VAL A 109 -14.08 21.26 27.97
CA VAL A 109 -12.75 20.83 27.54
C VAL A 109 -11.71 21.84 28.00
N VAL A 110 -10.48 21.35 28.19
CA VAL A 110 -9.30 22.16 28.49
C VAL A 110 -8.19 21.87 27.47
N PRO A 111 -7.19 22.77 27.32
CA PRO A 111 -6.01 22.47 26.53
C PRO A 111 -5.39 21.12 26.91
N GLY A 112 -5.12 20.29 25.91
CA GLY A 112 -4.59 18.94 26.13
C GLY A 112 -5.63 17.87 26.43
N ALA A 113 -6.93 18.18 26.36
CA ALA A 113 -8.00 17.19 26.48
C ALA A 113 -7.88 16.07 25.42
N GLU A 114 -8.21 14.85 25.82
CA GLU A 114 -8.08 13.64 25.00
C GLU A 114 -8.85 13.74 23.67
N ILE A 115 -10.02 14.38 23.70
CA ILE A 115 -10.87 14.63 22.54
C ILE A 115 -10.15 15.35 21.38
N PHE A 116 -9.22 16.26 21.68
CA PHE A 116 -8.44 16.94 20.65
C PHE A 116 -7.42 16.01 20.00
N ALA A 117 -6.73 15.21 20.82
CA ALA A 117 -5.78 14.21 20.31
C ALA A 117 -6.48 13.11 19.50
N ASP A 118 -7.68 12.68 19.93
CA ASP A 118 -8.51 11.74 19.17
C ASP A 118 -8.95 12.34 17.82
N ALA A 119 -9.36 13.61 17.80
CA ALA A 119 -9.76 14.29 16.58
C ALA A 119 -8.60 14.44 15.59
N ASP A 120 -7.41 14.83 16.08
CA ASP A 120 -6.19 14.92 15.27
C ASP A 120 -5.78 13.55 14.72
N ARG A 121 -5.83 12.49 15.53
CA ARG A 121 -5.58 11.10 15.09
C ARG A 121 -6.57 10.66 14.02
N ALA A 122 -7.86 10.95 14.21
CA ALA A 122 -8.89 10.63 13.24
C ALA A 122 -8.69 11.37 11.91
N LEU A 123 -8.39 12.67 11.95
CA LEU A 123 -8.06 13.45 10.75
C LEU A 123 -6.80 12.92 10.05
N GLY A 124 -5.77 12.59 10.82
CA GLY A 124 -4.54 11.96 10.33
C GLY A 124 -4.81 10.67 9.57
N GLY A 125 -5.71 9.82 10.08
CA GLY A 125 -6.17 8.59 9.41
C GLY A 125 -6.82 8.85 8.05
N VAL A 126 -7.68 9.87 7.96
CA VAL A 126 -8.32 10.29 6.69
C VAL A 126 -7.28 10.76 5.67
N VAL A 127 -6.40 11.68 6.07
CA VAL A 127 -5.38 12.23 5.18
C VAL A 127 -4.42 11.14 4.70
N PHE A 128 -3.96 10.28 5.62
CA PHE A 128 -3.02 9.20 5.30
C PHE A 128 -3.62 8.20 4.29
N THR A 129 -4.84 7.72 4.53
CA THR A 129 -5.51 6.76 3.63
C THR A 129 -5.83 7.37 2.26
N ALA A 130 -6.23 8.65 2.22
CA ALA A 130 -6.41 9.39 0.97
C ALA A 130 -5.09 9.49 0.19
N LEU A 131 -3.99 9.85 0.85
CA LEU A 131 -2.67 9.97 0.23
C LEU A 131 -2.20 8.62 -0.35
N VAL A 132 -2.31 7.54 0.42
CA VAL A 132 -1.95 6.19 -0.03
C VAL A 132 -2.77 5.78 -1.25
N THR A 133 -4.09 6.04 -1.24
CA THR A 133 -4.98 5.76 -2.36
C THR A 133 -4.56 6.52 -3.62
N VAL A 134 -4.30 7.82 -3.51
CA VAL A 134 -3.87 8.66 -4.64
C VAL A 134 -2.53 8.19 -5.20
N LEU A 135 -1.54 7.93 -4.33
CA LEU A 135 -0.21 7.52 -4.75
C LEU A 135 -0.21 6.15 -5.45
N THR A 136 -0.96 5.18 -4.92
CA THR A 136 -1.08 3.86 -5.54
C THR A 136 -1.81 3.92 -6.87
N ALA A 137 -2.92 4.66 -6.97
CA ALA A 137 -3.63 4.90 -8.22
C ALA A 137 -2.75 5.59 -9.26
N ALA A 138 -2.05 6.67 -8.87
CA ALA A 138 -1.13 7.39 -9.75
C ALA A 138 0.00 6.48 -10.26
N HIS A 139 0.54 5.60 -9.41
CA HIS A 139 1.56 4.65 -9.80
C HIS A 139 1.04 3.65 -10.84
N VAL A 140 -0.17 3.12 -10.68
CA VAL A 140 -0.79 2.19 -11.64
C VAL A 140 -1.07 2.88 -12.97
N VAL A 141 -1.58 4.12 -12.96
CA VAL A 141 -1.78 4.92 -14.17
C VAL A 141 -0.44 5.13 -14.88
N TRP A 142 0.60 5.51 -14.14
CA TRP A 142 1.95 5.66 -14.70
C TRP A 142 2.49 4.35 -15.29
N LEU A 143 2.28 3.21 -14.63
CA LEU A 143 2.62 1.89 -15.18
C LEU A 143 1.88 1.64 -16.49
N ALA A 144 0.55 1.79 -16.52
CA ALA A 144 -0.26 1.55 -17.71
C ALA A 144 0.17 2.44 -18.88
N VAL A 145 0.34 3.75 -18.66
CA VAL A 145 0.80 4.71 -19.66
C VAL A 145 2.22 4.40 -20.11
N SER A 146 3.16 4.18 -19.19
CA SER A 146 4.55 3.89 -19.55
C SER A 146 4.67 2.59 -20.35
N ARG A 147 3.88 1.56 -20.03
CA ARG A 147 3.89 0.26 -20.74
C ARG A 147 3.24 0.33 -22.11
N THR A 148 2.14 1.05 -22.26
CA THR A 148 1.50 1.25 -23.57
C THR A 148 2.39 2.06 -24.51
N LEU A 149 3.07 3.10 -24.00
CA LEU A 149 4.02 3.90 -24.78
C LEU A 149 5.25 3.11 -25.26
N LEU A 150 5.65 2.03 -24.57
CA LEU A 150 6.76 1.17 -25.04
C LEU A 150 6.46 0.53 -26.40
N LEU A 151 5.20 0.16 -26.65
CA LEU A 151 4.81 -0.53 -27.88
C LEU A 151 4.83 0.38 -29.11
N ARG A 152 4.99 1.69 -28.94
CA ARG A 152 5.18 2.65 -30.04
C ARG A 152 6.61 2.66 -30.59
N ARG A 153 7.55 1.95 -29.94
CA ARG A 153 8.95 1.87 -30.39
C ARG A 153 9.12 0.85 -31.50
N SER A 154 10.08 1.07 -32.38
CA SER A 154 10.40 0.11 -33.44
C SER A 154 10.87 -1.23 -32.84
N PRO A 155 10.32 -2.36 -33.29
CA PRO A 155 10.74 -3.67 -32.83
C PRO A 155 12.13 -4.03 -33.38
N THR A 156 12.95 -4.67 -32.55
CA THR A 156 14.25 -5.25 -32.94
C THR A 156 14.25 -6.74 -32.62
N ARG A 157 14.94 -7.57 -33.41
CA ARG A 157 15.02 -9.02 -33.14
C ARG A 157 16.21 -9.30 -32.22
N LEU A 158 15.95 -10.01 -31.12
CA LEU A 158 16.97 -10.39 -30.14
C LEU A 158 16.79 -11.85 -29.74
N ALA A 159 17.89 -12.58 -29.60
CA ALA A 159 17.87 -13.90 -28.97
C ALA A 159 17.85 -13.71 -27.45
N VAL A 160 16.90 -14.37 -26.77
CA VAL A 160 16.77 -14.33 -25.32
C VAL A 160 16.65 -15.73 -24.73
N ARG A 161 17.08 -15.84 -23.48
CA ARG A 161 16.88 -17.00 -22.61
C ARG A 161 15.96 -16.62 -21.44
N ARG A 162 15.01 -17.48 -21.10
CA ARG A 162 14.23 -17.35 -19.88
C ARG A 162 15.11 -17.67 -18.68
N LEU A 163 14.95 -16.88 -17.62
CA LEU A 163 15.59 -17.11 -16.35
C LEU A 163 14.60 -16.85 -15.22
N ARG A 164 14.60 -17.68 -14.19
CA ARG A 164 13.96 -17.37 -12.91
C ARG A 164 14.98 -17.13 -11.83
N VAL A 165 14.75 -16.08 -11.06
CA VAL A 165 15.63 -15.69 -9.97
C VAL A 165 14.82 -15.53 -8.71
N GLN A 166 15.19 -16.30 -7.69
CA GLN A 166 14.59 -16.27 -6.37
C GLN A 166 15.48 -15.47 -5.42
N ARG A 167 14.92 -14.45 -4.78
CA ARG A 167 15.57 -13.66 -3.73
C ARG A 167 14.69 -13.69 -2.47
N GLY A 168 15.07 -14.54 -1.52
CA GLY A 168 14.24 -14.82 -0.35
C GLY A 168 12.94 -15.51 -0.77
N LEU A 169 11.81 -14.89 -0.41
CA LEU A 169 10.47 -15.38 -0.75
C LEU A 169 9.93 -14.86 -2.09
N LEU A 170 10.61 -13.90 -2.71
CA LEU A 170 10.20 -13.34 -4.00
C LEU A 170 10.93 -14.03 -5.14
N THR A 171 10.16 -14.68 -6.02
CA THR A 171 10.64 -15.19 -7.31
C THR A 171 10.23 -14.23 -8.42
N ARG A 172 11.12 -13.96 -9.38
CA ARG A 172 10.83 -13.11 -10.55
C ARG A 172 11.34 -13.77 -11.83
N SER A 173 10.58 -13.58 -12.91
CA SER A 173 10.99 -13.96 -14.25
C SER A 173 11.83 -12.87 -14.90
N TYR A 174 12.87 -13.29 -15.61
CA TYR A 174 13.75 -12.45 -16.40
C TYR A 174 13.90 -13.03 -17.81
N LEU A 175 14.15 -12.15 -18.76
CA LEU A 175 14.71 -12.51 -20.07
C LEU A 175 16.15 -12.00 -20.13
N GLU A 176 17.08 -12.92 -20.35
CA GLU A 176 18.50 -12.65 -20.54
C GLU A 176 18.79 -12.55 -22.03
N THR A 177 19.44 -11.48 -22.47
CA THR A 177 19.84 -11.32 -23.88
C THR A 177 21.08 -12.15 -24.20
N GLU A 178 21.01 -12.99 -25.23
CA GLU A 178 22.12 -13.81 -25.73
C GLU A 178 22.96 -13.05 -26.77
N SER A 179 22.31 -12.26 -27.62
CA SER A 179 22.97 -11.51 -28.69
C SER A 179 23.52 -10.16 -28.20
N GLY A 180 24.82 -10.10 -27.88
CA GLY A 180 25.53 -8.89 -27.46
C GLY A 180 25.86 -8.85 -25.97
N PRO A 181 26.03 -7.66 -25.34
CA PRO A 181 26.31 -7.60 -23.92
C PRO A 181 25.12 -8.12 -23.14
N ARG A 182 25.36 -9.01 -22.17
CA ARG A 182 24.31 -9.60 -21.34
C ARG A 182 23.50 -8.52 -20.64
N ARG A 183 22.19 -8.60 -20.80
CA ARG A 183 21.19 -7.74 -20.13
C ARG A 183 20.11 -8.62 -19.56
N TRP A 184 19.67 -8.31 -18.35
CA TRP A 184 18.58 -9.00 -17.67
C TRP A 184 17.38 -8.08 -17.63
N VAL A 185 16.30 -8.48 -18.29
CA VAL A 185 15.06 -7.70 -18.35
C VAL A 185 13.99 -8.40 -17.49
N PRO A 186 13.63 -7.83 -16.33
CA PRO A 186 12.55 -8.38 -15.52
C PRO A 186 11.21 -8.20 -16.23
N VAL A 187 10.43 -9.26 -16.35
CA VAL A 187 9.11 -9.26 -16.99
C VAL A 187 8.03 -9.66 -15.98
N TYR A 188 6.78 -9.27 -16.23
CA TYR A 188 5.67 -9.84 -15.48
C TYR A 188 5.49 -11.30 -15.88
N PHE A 189 5.04 -12.13 -14.93
CA PHE A 189 4.71 -13.51 -15.23
C PHE A 189 3.59 -13.59 -16.26
N ASP A 190 3.78 -14.48 -17.22
CA ASP A 190 2.80 -14.84 -18.22
C ASP A 190 2.85 -16.36 -18.46
N PRO A 191 1.72 -17.06 -18.64
CA PRO A 191 1.67 -18.47 -19.01
C PRO A 191 2.54 -18.87 -20.21
N ALA A 192 2.76 -17.95 -21.16
CA ALA A 192 3.62 -18.20 -22.31
C ALA A 192 5.10 -18.31 -21.92
N LEU A 193 5.56 -17.71 -20.80
CA LEU A 193 6.96 -17.77 -20.36
C LEU A 193 7.44 -19.21 -20.13
N PRO A 194 6.74 -20.06 -19.34
CA PRO A 194 7.03 -21.48 -19.21
C PRO A 194 7.16 -22.25 -20.53
N THR A 195 6.43 -21.81 -21.55
CA THR A 195 6.38 -22.52 -22.84
C THR A 195 7.51 -22.12 -23.80
N LEU A 196 8.37 -21.16 -23.43
CA LEU A 196 9.40 -20.65 -24.33
C LEU A 196 10.57 -21.63 -24.46
N PRO A 197 10.93 -22.05 -25.69
CA PRO A 197 12.20 -22.73 -25.89
C PRO A 197 13.35 -21.78 -25.56
N THR A 198 14.48 -22.34 -25.13
CA THR A 198 15.62 -21.54 -24.70
C THR A 198 16.87 -21.98 -25.45
N PRO A 199 17.50 -21.12 -26.28
CA PRO A 199 17.15 -19.71 -26.57
C PRO A 199 15.99 -19.56 -27.58
N THR A 200 15.32 -18.40 -27.56
CA THR A 200 14.29 -18.01 -28.55
C THR A 200 14.58 -16.62 -29.11
N VAL A 201 14.35 -16.43 -30.42
CA VAL A 201 14.38 -15.10 -31.06
C VAL A 201 13.03 -14.41 -30.85
N VAL A 202 13.06 -13.21 -30.28
CA VAL A 202 11.87 -12.43 -29.91
C VAL A 202 11.93 -11.03 -30.51
N GLU A 203 10.77 -10.38 -30.65
CA GLU A 203 10.71 -8.95 -30.99
C GLU A 203 10.81 -8.12 -29.71
N ALA A 204 11.78 -7.22 -29.64
CA ALA A 204 12.01 -6.31 -28.51
C ALA A 204 11.59 -4.88 -28.88
N TYR A 205 10.69 -4.31 -28.08
CA TYR A 205 10.21 -2.93 -28.19
C TYR A 205 11.14 -1.98 -27.43
N GLY A 206 12.15 -1.48 -28.14
CA GLY A 206 13.28 -0.73 -27.58
C GLY A 206 14.56 -1.58 -27.50
N ASP A 207 15.67 -0.90 -27.23
CA ASP A 207 17.01 -1.49 -27.14
C ASP A 207 17.40 -1.70 -25.66
N PRO A 208 17.61 -2.95 -25.18
CA PRO A 208 18.06 -3.24 -23.81
C PRO A 208 19.39 -2.60 -23.41
N ARG A 209 20.18 -2.11 -24.37
CA ARG A 209 21.46 -1.42 -24.10
C ARG A 209 21.26 0.05 -23.75
N ARG A 210 20.20 0.68 -24.28
CA ARG A 210 19.95 2.13 -24.17
C ARG A 210 18.71 2.46 -23.34
N ASN A 211 17.70 1.59 -23.38
CA ASN A 211 16.41 1.87 -22.79
C ASN A 211 16.27 1.23 -21.39
N ARG A 212 15.76 2.03 -20.45
CA ARG A 212 15.46 1.59 -19.09
C ARG A 212 14.40 0.49 -19.02
N PHE A 213 13.49 0.45 -19.97
CA PHE A 213 12.39 -0.51 -20.05
C PHE A 213 12.26 -1.00 -21.50
N VAL A 214 12.07 -2.32 -21.65
CA VAL A 214 11.89 -3.01 -22.92
C VAL A 214 10.78 -4.04 -22.75
N ALA A 215 9.83 -4.06 -23.67
CA ALA A 215 8.82 -5.10 -23.75
C ALA A 215 9.22 -6.10 -24.84
N PHE A 216 8.81 -7.35 -24.71
CA PHE A 216 9.10 -8.39 -25.70
C PHE A 216 7.81 -8.97 -26.26
N ARG A 217 7.79 -9.30 -27.55
CA ARG A 217 6.73 -10.11 -28.14
C ARG A 217 7.26 -11.47 -28.51
N VAL A 218 6.58 -12.50 -28.00
CA VAL A 218 6.93 -13.91 -28.19
C VAL A 218 5.66 -14.66 -28.57
N ASN A 219 5.67 -15.33 -29.72
CA ASN A 219 4.52 -16.09 -30.23
C ASN A 219 3.20 -15.28 -30.22
N GLY A 220 3.27 -13.99 -30.55
CA GLY A 220 2.11 -13.07 -30.54
C GLY A 220 1.72 -12.51 -29.16
N VAL A 221 2.34 -12.96 -28.07
CA VAL A 221 2.11 -12.51 -26.70
C VAL A 221 3.13 -11.44 -26.30
N THR A 222 2.70 -10.33 -25.69
CA THR A 222 3.56 -9.17 -25.38
C THR A 222 3.97 -9.11 -23.91
N LEU A 223 5.13 -9.66 -23.56
CA LEU A 223 5.68 -9.64 -22.22
C LEU A 223 6.09 -8.22 -21.81
N PHE A 224 5.38 -7.64 -20.85
CA PHE A 224 5.68 -6.30 -20.33
C PHE A 224 6.76 -6.36 -19.25
N PRO A 225 7.63 -5.33 -19.17
CA PRO A 225 8.66 -5.28 -18.15
C PRO A 225 8.06 -4.99 -16.77
N SER A 226 8.44 -5.80 -15.77
CA SER A 226 8.11 -5.59 -14.35
C SER A 226 9.17 -4.73 -13.63
N GLY A 227 10.19 -4.26 -14.35
CA GLY A 227 11.24 -3.42 -13.78
C GLY A 227 12.24 -2.91 -14.82
N ARG A 228 13.30 -2.26 -14.32
CA ARG A 228 14.37 -1.72 -15.18
C ARG A 228 15.22 -2.84 -15.75
N VAL A 229 15.69 -2.68 -16.99
CA VAL A 229 16.77 -3.49 -17.56
C VAL A 229 18.01 -3.37 -16.68
N ARG A 230 18.68 -4.51 -16.42
CA ARG A 230 19.89 -4.61 -15.62
C ARG A 230 21.09 -4.95 -16.50
N ALA A 231 22.23 -4.34 -16.20
CA ALA A 231 23.52 -4.62 -16.83
C ALA A 231 24.38 -5.62 -16.03
N THR A 232 23.94 -5.97 -14.82
CA THR A 232 24.55 -6.98 -13.95
C THR A 232 23.53 -8.06 -13.64
N GLU A 233 24.01 -9.26 -13.35
CA GLU A 233 23.15 -10.38 -12.95
C GLU A 233 22.31 -9.97 -11.72
N PRO A 234 20.98 -10.22 -11.73
CA PRO A 234 20.13 -9.93 -10.59
C PRO A 234 20.55 -10.76 -9.37
N PRO A 235 20.57 -10.16 -8.16
CA PRO A 235 20.93 -10.90 -6.95
C PRO A 235 19.87 -11.95 -6.61
N GLY A 236 20.31 -13.18 -6.32
CA GLY A 236 19.45 -14.29 -5.93
C GLY A 236 19.95 -15.63 -6.49
N ARG A 237 19.22 -16.70 -6.17
CA ARG A 237 19.48 -18.03 -6.75
C ARG A 237 18.77 -18.14 -8.10
N ARG A 238 19.50 -18.54 -9.14
CA ARG A 238 18.90 -18.96 -10.42
C ARG A 238 18.20 -20.30 -10.20
N THR A 239 16.89 -20.33 -10.40
CA THR A 239 16.07 -21.53 -10.15
C THR A 239 15.61 -22.21 -11.43
N ASP A 240 15.72 -21.55 -12.57
CA ASP A 240 15.25 -22.07 -13.85
C ASP A 240 16.21 -21.69 -15.00
N ASN A 241 16.55 -22.70 -15.80
CA ASN A 241 17.33 -22.67 -17.03
C ASN A 241 16.84 -23.81 -17.96
N ALA A 242 15.53 -24.07 -18.00
CA ALA A 242 15.00 -25.20 -18.76
C ALA A 242 15.32 -25.03 -20.26
N ALA A 243 16.03 -26.01 -20.82
CA ALA A 243 16.29 -26.09 -22.27
C ALA A 243 15.02 -26.50 -23.05
N VAL A 244 14.07 -27.14 -22.36
CA VAL A 244 12.80 -27.64 -22.89
C VAL A 244 11.65 -26.88 -22.21
N PRO A 245 10.58 -26.52 -22.95
CA PRO A 245 9.38 -25.94 -22.36
C PRO A 245 8.80 -26.78 -21.21
N ASP A 246 8.24 -26.10 -20.20
CA ASP A 246 7.54 -26.77 -19.10
C ASP A 246 6.25 -27.46 -19.61
N ALA A 247 5.84 -28.56 -18.97
CA ALA A 247 4.60 -29.25 -19.30
C ALA A 247 3.38 -28.30 -19.16
N PRO A 248 2.39 -28.33 -20.06
CA PRO A 248 1.28 -27.36 -20.08
C PRO A 248 0.40 -27.38 -18.81
N GLU A 249 0.33 -28.51 -18.10
CA GLU A 249 -0.39 -28.64 -16.83
C GLU A 249 0.27 -27.86 -15.68
N SER A 250 1.53 -27.44 -15.85
CA SER A 250 2.29 -26.72 -14.83
C SER A 250 1.95 -25.22 -14.77
N VAL A 251 1.13 -24.70 -15.69
CA VAL A 251 0.81 -23.28 -15.79
C VAL A 251 0.03 -22.81 -14.54
N PRO A 252 0.63 -21.97 -13.69
CA PRO A 252 0.01 -21.54 -12.44
C PRO A 252 -1.18 -20.62 -12.68
N GLY A 253 -2.31 -20.88 -12.00
CA GLY A 253 -3.48 -20.00 -11.99
C GLY A 253 -3.30 -18.74 -11.14
N MET A 254 -4.28 -17.84 -11.17
CA MET A 254 -4.24 -16.59 -10.38
C MET A 254 -4.22 -16.85 -8.87
N ALA A 255 -4.92 -17.88 -8.39
CA ALA A 255 -4.89 -18.27 -6.98
C ALA A 255 -3.46 -18.60 -6.49
N ARG A 256 -2.64 -19.26 -7.33
CA ARG A 256 -1.24 -19.54 -7.00
C ARG A 256 -0.40 -18.27 -6.95
N GLN A 257 -0.70 -17.29 -7.81
CA GLN A 257 -0.10 -15.94 -7.75
C GLN A 257 -0.35 -15.27 -6.38
N PHE A 258 -1.61 -15.22 -5.94
CA PHE A 258 -1.96 -14.67 -4.63
C PHE A 258 -1.26 -15.39 -3.48
N ARG A 259 -1.17 -16.74 -3.54
CA ARG A 259 -0.47 -17.52 -2.50
C ARG A 259 1.04 -17.23 -2.45
N VAL A 260 1.68 -17.03 -3.59
CA VAL A 260 3.11 -16.68 -3.66
C VAL A 260 3.38 -15.27 -3.15
N ASP A 261 2.41 -14.36 -3.27
CA ASP A 261 2.52 -12.99 -2.77
C ASP A 261 2.09 -12.83 -1.30
N ALA A 262 1.31 -13.76 -0.75
CA ALA A 262 0.84 -13.71 0.65
C ALA A 262 1.96 -13.54 1.70
N PRO A 263 3.16 -14.14 1.56
CA PRO A 263 4.24 -13.93 2.51
C PRO A 263 4.72 -12.47 2.62
N ALA A 264 4.42 -11.61 1.64
CA ALA A 264 4.69 -10.18 1.73
C ALA A 264 4.03 -9.52 2.95
N ALA A 265 2.89 -10.04 3.38
CA ALA A 265 2.12 -9.50 4.50
C ALA A 265 2.61 -9.97 5.88
N LEU A 266 3.59 -10.89 5.96
CA LEU A 266 4.01 -11.47 7.25
C LEU A 266 4.55 -10.45 8.25
N SER A 267 5.20 -9.38 7.78
CA SER A 267 5.71 -8.32 8.65
C SER A 267 4.64 -7.32 9.08
N ALA A 268 3.43 -7.36 8.50
CA ALA A 268 2.42 -6.34 8.73
C ALA A 268 1.95 -6.23 10.18
N PRO A 269 1.71 -7.34 10.93
CA PRO A 269 1.31 -7.25 12.34
C PRO A 269 2.37 -6.60 13.25
N LEU A 270 3.66 -6.82 12.94
CA LEU A 270 4.77 -6.21 13.69
C LEU A 270 4.85 -4.71 13.45
N VAL A 271 4.69 -4.29 12.19
CA VAL A 271 4.62 -2.86 11.82
C VAL A 271 3.39 -2.21 12.45
N GLY A 272 2.24 -2.90 12.42
CA GLY A 272 1.02 -2.41 13.05
C GLY A 272 1.16 -2.27 14.57
N LEU A 273 1.86 -3.19 15.23
CA LEU A 273 2.09 -3.14 16.68
C LEU A 273 2.99 -1.96 17.05
N PHE A 274 4.07 -1.77 16.31
CA PHE A 274 4.96 -0.63 16.47
C PHE A 274 4.19 0.70 16.32
N TRP A 275 3.34 0.81 15.30
CA TRP A 275 2.55 2.01 15.07
C TRP A 275 1.54 2.28 16.19
N ALA A 276 0.77 1.26 16.58
CA ALA A 276 -0.23 1.38 17.64
C ALA A 276 0.39 1.75 18.99
N TYR A 277 1.62 1.31 19.25
CA TYR A 277 2.38 1.69 20.44
C TYR A 277 2.76 3.17 20.44
N ILE A 278 3.29 3.68 19.31
CA ILE A 278 3.69 5.09 19.19
C ILE A 278 2.49 6.03 19.29
N ASP A 279 1.39 5.67 18.63
CA ASP A 279 0.20 6.51 18.52
C ASP A 279 -0.82 6.30 19.65
N SER A 280 -0.52 5.38 20.59
CA SER A 280 -1.43 4.98 21.69
C SER A 280 -2.84 4.59 21.24
N SER A 281 -3.01 4.19 19.96
CA SER A 281 -4.31 3.94 19.34
C SER A 281 -4.89 2.55 19.64
N GLY A 282 -4.17 1.75 20.44
CA GLY A 282 -4.64 0.46 20.94
C GLY A 282 -4.94 -0.55 19.83
N PHE A 283 -5.89 -1.44 20.10
CA PHE A 283 -6.26 -2.53 19.20
C PHE A 283 -6.82 -2.05 17.84
N PRO A 284 -7.72 -1.03 17.77
CA PRO A 284 -8.21 -0.54 16.48
C PRO A 284 -7.09 0.02 15.60
N GLY A 285 -6.18 0.80 16.18
CA GLY A 285 -5.02 1.33 15.48
C GLY A 285 -4.09 0.23 14.97
N TRP A 286 -3.83 -0.78 15.80
CA TRP A 286 -3.05 -1.96 15.40
C TRP A 286 -3.67 -2.68 14.20
N LEU A 287 -4.97 -2.94 14.23
CA LEU A 287 -5.68 -3.64 13.17
C LEU A 287 -5.65 -2.85 11.86
N ALA A 288 -5.93 -1.54 11.92
CA ALA A 288 -5.90 -0.66 10.76
C ALA A 288 -4.50 -0.59 10.13
N ALA A 289 -3.47 -0.36 10.94
CA ALA A 289 -2.08 -0.29 10.48
C ALA A 289 -1.59 -1.64 9.91
N THR A 290 -1.99 -2.75 10.52
CA THR A 290 -1.70 -4.11 10.01
C THR A 290 -2.36 -4.35 8.66
N ALA A 291 -3.65 -4.05 8.51
CA ALA A 291 -4.37 -4.24 7.26
C ALA A 291 -3.78 -3.39 6.12
N LEU A 292 -3.49 -2.11 6.39
CA LEU A 292 -2.87 -1.20 5.42
C LEU A 292 -1.48 -1.69 5.00
N THR A 293 -0.65 -2.09 5.96
CA THR A 293 0.70 -2.59 5.69
C THR A 293 0.65 -3.88 4.87
N ALA A 294 -0.25 -4.81 5.21
CA ALA A 294 -0.43 -6.06 4.48
C ALA A 294 -0.85 -5.81 3.02
N ALA A 295 -1.85 -4.95 2.81
CA ALA A 295 -2.33 -4.60 1.48
C ALA A 295 -1.23 -3.94 0.63
N LEU A 296 -0.46 -3.01 1.22
CA LEU A 296 0.66 -2.35 0.54
C LEU A 296 1.80 -3.31 0.21
N ALA A 297 2.17 -4.19 1.14
CA ALA A 297 3.23 -5.17 0.90
C ALA A 297 2.85 -6.12 -0.25
N PHE A 298 1.60 -6.58 -0.24
CA PHE A 298 1.02 -7.39 -1.31
C PHE A 298 1.06 -6.64 -2.66
N TRP A 299 0.61 -5.39 -2.67
CA TRP A 299 0.64 -4.53 -3.86
C TRP A 299 2.05 -4.29 -4.40
N VAL A 300 3.05 -4.08 -3.53
CA VAL A 300 4.45 -3.92 -3.94
C VAL A 300 4.98 -5.17 -4.64
N TRP A 301 4.64 -6.37 -4.17
CA TRP A 301 5.05 -7.62 -4.81
C TRP A 301 4.35 -7.82 -6.16
N ALA A 302 3.05 -7.53 -6.24
CA ALA A 302 2.30 -7.54 -7.49
C ALA A 302 2.90 -6.58 -8.53
N VAL A 303 3.21 -5.33 -8.15
CA VAL A 303 3.86 -4.34 -9.02
C VAL A 303 5.25 -4.79 -9.45
N ARG A 304 6.01 -5.44 -8.56
CA ARG A 304 7.32 -6.03 -8.90
C ARG A 304 7.20 -7.25 -9.81
N GLY A 305 6.03 -7.81 -10.04
CA GLY A 305 5.83 -8.93 -10.94
C GLY A 305 6.45 -10.21 -10.40
N SER A 306 5.87 -10.73 -9.32
CA SER A 306 6.18 -12.06 -8.81
C SER A 306 5.92 -13.13 -9.87
N ASP A 307 6.70 -14.20 -9.79
CA ASP A 307 6.57 -15.38 -10.64
C ASP A 307 6.01 -16.54 -9.79
N PRO A 308 4.78 -17.00 -10.06
CA PRO A 308 4.15 -18.08 -9.33
C PRO A 308 4.54 -19.46 -9.86
N SER A 309 5.34 -19.59 -10.92
CA SER A 309 5.72 -20.90 -11.49
C SER A 309 6.56 -21.72 -10.52
#